data_AF-A0A1V2RD81-F1
#
_entry.id   AF-A0A1V2RD81-F1
#
_cell.length_a   1.000
_cell.length_b   1.000
_cell.length_c   1.000
_cell.angle_alpha   90.00
_cell.angle_beta   90.00
_cell.angle_gamma   90.00
#
_symmetry.space_group_name_H-M   'P 1'
#
loop_
_entity.id
_entity.type
_entity.pdbx_description
1 polymer ?
#
loop_
_entity_poly.entity_id
_entity_poly.type
_entity_poly.pdbx_seq_one_letter_code
_entity_poly.pdbx_strand_id
1 'polypeptide(L)' 'MRGTEHYREAERALRRANESGDVEWAMVNAQMAQVHATLALAAATALAPVAGVQDTRELESSTYEAWQEVAE' A
#
# COMPACT_ATOMS: atom_id res chain seq x y z
N MET A 1 -5.36 8.47 0.38
CA MET A 1 -5.59 7.20 -0.31
C MET A 1 -5.51 6.09 0.72
N ARG A 2 -6.35 5.09 0.58
CA ARG A 2 -6.43 3.91 1.44
C ARG A 2 -5.61 2.75 0.85
N GLY A 3 -5.32 1.71 1.65
CA GLY A 3 -4.53 0.56 1.21
C GLY A 3 -5.04 -0.09 -0.09
N THR A 4 -6.36 -0.25 -0.21
CA THR A 4 -7.00 -0.80 -1.42
C THR A 4 -6.92 0.13 -2.63
N GLU A 5 -6.92 1.44 -2.42
CA GLU A 5 -6.75 2.44 -3.49
C GLU A 5 -5.31 2.43 -4.02
N HIS A 6 -4.33 2.31 -3.13
CA HIS A 6 -2.94 2.11 -3.51
C HIS A 6 -2.76 0.84 -4.34
N TYR A 7 -3.40 -0.27 -3.97
CA TYR A 7 -3.35 -1.49 -4.78
C TYR A 7 -3.88 -1.27 -6.21
N ARG A 8 -5.04 -0.61 -6.35
CA ARG A 8 -5.62 -0.32 -7.67
C ARG A 8 -4.74 0.62 -8.51
N GLU A 9 -4.12 1.63 -7.89
CA GLU A 9 -3.18 2.51 -8.59
C GLU A 9 -1.91 1.76 -9.02
N ALA A 10 -1.42 0.82 -8.21
CA ALA A 10 -0.31 -0.04 -8.58
C ALA A 10 -0.62 -0.85 -9.86
N GLU A 11 -1.80 -1.48 -9.92
CA GLU A 11 -2.23 -2.24 -11.11
C GLU A 11 -2.43 -1.34 -12.35
N ARG A 12 -2.90 -0.11 -12.17
CA ARG A 12 -3.07 0.85 -13.27
C ARG A 12 -1.71 1.28 -13.81
N ALA A 13 -0.78 1.65 -12.94
CA ALA A 13 0.56 2.06 -13.32
C ALA A 13 1.30 0.90 -14.02
N LEU A 14 1.19 -0.33 -13.50
CA LEU A 14 1.81 -1.51 -14.12
C LEU A 14 1.26 -1.80 -15.52
N ARG A 15 -0.07 -1.69 -15.73
CA ARG A 15 -0.67 -1.81 -17.07
C ARG A 15 -0.13 -0.76 -18.03
N ARG A 16 -0.09 0.51 -17.62
CA ARG A 16 0.44 1.59 -18.47
C ARG A 16 1.92 1.39 -18.79
N ALA A 17 2.72 0.86 -17.85
CA ALA A 17 4.11 0.52 -18.11
C ALA A 17 4.25 -0.58 -19.17
N ASN A 18 3.40 -1.62 -19.11
CA ASN A 18 3.40 -2.73 -20.05
C ASN A 18 2.89 -2.36 -21.46
N GLU A 19 2.00 -1.38 -21.55
CA GLU A 19 1.43 -0.87 -22.81
C GLU A 19 2.29 0.23 -23.45
N SER A 20 3.29 0.75 -22.73
CA SER A 20 4.13 1.86 -23.21
C SER A 20 5.11 1.40 -24.28
N GLY A 21 5.15 2.14 -25.40
CA GLY A 21 6.23 2.04 -26.39
C GLY A 21 7.46 2.88 -26.06
N ASP A 22 7.37 3.73 -25.04
CA ASP A 22 8.45 4.57 -24.52
C ASP A 22 9.03 3.94 -23.25
N VAL A 23 10.34 3.65 -23.29
CA VAL A 23 11.06 2.98 -22.19
C VAL A 23 11.16 3.86 -20.95
N GLU A 24 11.38 5.16 -21.09
CA GLU A 24 11.48 6.08 -19.96
C GLU A 24 10.13 6.19 -19.26
N TRP A 25 9.06 6.30 -20.04
CA TRP A 25 7.70 6.35 -19.51
C TRP A 25 7.30 5.02 -18.84
N ALA A 26 7.69 3.89 -19.43
CA ALA A 26 7.49 2.56 -18.85
C ALA A 26 8.20 2.43 -17.49
N MET A 27 9.45 2.89 -17.39
CA MET A 27 10.22 2.87 -16.15
C MET A 27 9.59 3.73 -15.05
N VAL A 28 9.15 4.95 -15.37
CA VAL A 28 8.46 5.82 -14.41
C VAL A 28 7.22 5.13 -13.84
N ASN A 29 6.42 4.48 -14.69
CA ASN A 29 5.20 3.84 -14.25
C ASN A 29 5.44 2.54 -13.49
N ALA A 30 6.49 1.79 -13.83
CA ALA A 30 6.93 0.65 -13.03
C ALA A 30 7.35 1.09 -11.62
N GLN A 31 8.08 2.21 -11.49
CA GLN A 31 8.45 2.78 -10.19
C GLN A 31 7.23 3.24 -9.39
N MET A 32 6.28 3.94 -10.03
CA MET A 32 5.01 4.33 -9.39
C MET A 32 4.22 3.10 -8.92
N ALA A 33 4.17 2.04 -9.74
CA ALA A 33 3.52 0.80 -9.38
C ALA A 33 4.15 0.15 -8.14
N GLN A 34 5.49 0.13 -8.06
CA GLN A 34 6.21 -0.38 -6.89
C GLN A 34 5.89 0.41 -5.63
N VAL A 35 5.93 1.76 -5.69
CA VAL A 35 5.61 2.61 -4.53
C VAL A 35 4.20 2.34 -4.03
N HIS A 36 3.21 2.30 -4.93
CA HIS A 36 1.83 2.03 -4.56
C HIS A 36 1.62 0.62 -4.01
N ALA A 37 2.29 -0.40 -4.57
CA ALA A 37 2.23 -1.76 -4.04
C ALA A 37 2.83 -1.86 -2.63
N THR A 38 3.94 -1.16 -2.37
CA THR A 38 4.54 -1.11 -1.02
C THR A 38 3.62 -0.42 -0.02
N LEU A 39 2.99 0.69 -0.40
CA LEU A 39 2.03 1.38 0.48
C LEU A 39 0.79 0.53 0.76
N ALA A 40 0.28 -0.18 -0.25
CA ALA A 40 -0.82 -1.13 -0.08
C ALA A 40 -0.44 -2.29 0.86
N LEU A 41 0.77 -2.84 0.72
CA LEU A 41 1.28 -3.88 1.61
C LEU A 41 1.43 -3.37 3.04
N ALA A 42 2.03 -2.19 3.22
CA ALA A 42 2.19 -1.57 4.53
C ALA A 42 0.83 -1.39 5.22
N ALA A 43 -0.15 -0.85 4.49
CA ALA A 43 -1.53 -0.70 4.95
C ALA A 43 -2.18 -2.05 5.35
N ALA A 44 -2.01 -3.09 4.52
CA ALA A 44 -2.53 -4.42 4.84
C ALA A 44 -1.87 -5.07 6.07
N THR A 45 -0.59 -4.77 6.32
CA THR A 45 0.16 -5.30 7.46
C THR A 45 0.06 -4.45 8.73
N ALA A 46 -0.39 -3.20 8.62
CA ALA A 46 -0.46 -2.25 9.75
C ALA A 46 -1.42 -2.71 10.85
N LEU A 47 -2.49 -3.40 10.49
CA LEU A 47 -3.49 -3.95 11.42
C LEU A 47 -3.38 -5.47 11.60
N ALA A 48 -2.45 -6.11 10.90
CA ALA A 48 -2.27 -7.55 11.06
C ALA A 48 -1.83 -7.80 12.51
N PRO A 49 -2.53 -8.68 13.26
CA PRO A 49 -2.07 -9.03 14.59
C PRO A 49 -0.66 -9.59 14.43
N VAL A 50 0.33 -8.91 15.01
CA VAL A 50 1.70 -9.43 15.11
C VAL A 50 1.54 -10.82 15.70
N ALA A 51 1.88 -11.86 14.94
CA ALA A 51 1.71 -13.23 15.38
C ALA A 51 2.45 -13.43 16.72
N GLY A 52 1.71 -13.41 17.83
CA GLY A 52 2.24 -13.46 19.20
C GLY A 52 1.85 -12.32 20.14
N VAL A 53 1.29 -11.20 19.66
CA VAL A 53 0.82 -10.11 20.52
C VAL A 53 -0.70 -10.22 20.69
N GLN A 54 -1.14 -10.82 21.79
CA GLN A 54 -2.56 -11.01 22.11
C GLN A 54 -3.21 -9.75 22.70
N ASP A 55 -2.43 -8.73 23.07
CA ASP A 55 -2.93 -7.50 23.68
C ASP A 55 -2.42 -6.27 22.93
N THR A 56 -3.20 -5.82 21.93
CA THR A 56 -2.95 -4.58 21.19
C THR A 56 -3.40 -3.33 21.95
N ARG A 57 -3.93 -3.46 23.18
CA ARG A 57 -4.44 -2.34 23.98
C ARG A 57 -3.37 -1.35 24.44
N GLU A 58 -2.08 -1.71 24.35
CA GLU A 58 -0.95 -0.84 24.71
C GLU A 58 -0.39 -0.02 23.52
N LEU A 59 -0.82 -0.29 22.28
CA LEU A 59 -0.66 0.69 21.21
C LEU A 59 -1.64 1.82 21.50
N GLU A 60 -1.14 3.00 21.86
CA GLU A 60 -1.91 4.24 22.03
C GLU A 60 -3.09 4.25 21.06
N SER A 61 -4.34 4.26 21.55
CA SER A 61 -5.52 3.99 20.71
C SER A 61 -5.62 4.95 19.52
N SER A 62 -5.10 6.17 19.67
CA SER A 62 -4.99 7.17 18.60
C SER A 62 -4.08 6.74 17.45
N THR A 63 -2.99 6.02 17.75
CA THR A 63 -2.10 5.47 16.73
C THR A 63 -2.81 4.36 15.98
N TYR A 64 -3.45 3.42 16.69
CA TYR A 64 -4.21 2.33 16.07
C TYR A 64 -5.34 2.83 15.15
N GLU A 65 -6.11 3.83 15.60
CA GLU A 65 -7.16 4.48 14.80
C GLU A 65 -6.59 5.13 13.53
N ALA A 66 -5.45 5.81 13.64
CA ALA A 66 -4.78 6.42 12.49
C ALA A 66 -4.30 5.36 11.47
N TRP A 67 -3.78 4.22 11.94
CA TRP A 67 -3.41 3.11 11.05
C TRP A 67 -4.64 2.46 10.41
N GLN A 68 -5.77 2.39 11.12
CA GLN A 68 -7.01 1.85 10.59
C GLN A 68 -7.59 2.70 9.46
N GLU A 69 -7.57 4.03 9.60
CA GLU A 69 -8.02 4.96 8.55
C GLU A 69 -7.24 4.78 7.23
N VAL A 70 -5.94 4.50 7.33
CA VAL A 70 -5.07 4.31 6.16
C VAL A 70 -5.23 2.91 5.56
N ALA A 71 -5.54 1.91 6.38
CA ALA A 71 -5.69 0.53 5.97
C ALA A 71 -6.98 0.24 5.17
N GLU A 72 -8.12 0.73 5.65
CA GLU A 72 -9.46 0.52 5.07
C GLU A 72 -9.73 1.41 3.88
#